data_AF-A0A367KDY9-F1
#
_entry.id   AF-A0A367KDY9-F1
#
_cell.length_a   1.000
_cell.length_b   1.000
_cell.length_c   1.000
_cell.angle_alpha   90.00
_cell.angle_beta   90.00
_cell.angle_gamma   90.00
#
_symmetry.space_group_name_H-M   'P 1'
#
loop_
_entity.id
_entity.type
_entity.pdbx_description
1 polymer ?
#
loop_
_entity_poly.entity_id
_entity_poly.type
_entity_poly.pdbx_seq_one_letter_code
_entity_poly.pdbx_strand_id
1 'polypeptide(L)'
;MNCMKTRQEQEQEQERSENEGQDSDHNNAHVNIQPPTTVRIDKIADTITNHGELNRPLPFIDISNNATVIPITSTTPLASISVNKGSNRYIFDSPCTSTERPHMPKVRKGELETLNQVFVFGTQYCVSDPLCKTEYNNNKEHQINSSSLRSLGLLDDLVFLLRKVPCDGFLNQVWNWKGDPKIDDQGKNFLIVCKHILLTFHLVHRTPPMHVMNHEGSFFCESILPGLLALSKIIKFVEFKCGMVKEHTTHSLENSVKILECNVAALREKACHYENASLETFKKIGAYGIQIIKTQVTLGKTMIHDKHRRKSIEMRSAQIPRTWDDRLLILEYLELLATLYIELLHAQEVESKLLEERVNVDRPSGPLVRSIME
;
A
#
# COMPACT_ATOMS: atom_id res chain seq x y z
N MET A 1 -47.19 34.95 1.74
CA MET A 1 -47.45 36.14 0.89
C MET A 1 -47.39 35.68 -0.57
N ASN A 2 -48.12 36.34 -1.48
CA ASN A 2 -48.61 35.70 -2.72
C ASN A 2 -47.63 35.71 -3.90
N CYS A 3 -47.66 34.63 -4.71
CA CYS A 3 -47.93 34.59 -6.17
C CYS A 3 -47.77 33.12 -6.65
N MET A 4 -48.79 32.46 -7.25
CA MET A 4 -49.22 32.53 -8.66
C MET A 4 -48.12 32.10 -9.64
N LYS A 5 -48.19 30.98 -10.39
CA LYS A 5 -49.17 30.51 -11.42
C LYS A 5 -49.38 31.57 -12.52
N THR A 6 -49.38 31.25 -13.83
CA THR A 6 -50.31 30.34 -14.54
C THR A 6 -49.89 29.97 -15.98
N ARG A 7 -50.43 28.85 -16.51
CA ARG A 7 -50.80 28.56 -17.95
C ARG A 7 -49.64 28.31 -18.96
N GLN A 8 -49.75 27.54 -20.06
CA GLN A 8 -50.82 26.76 -20.78
C GLN A 8 -50.16 25.72 -21.74
N GLU A 9 -50.76 24.69 -22.39
CA GLU A 9 -52.09 24.00 -22.34
C GLU A 9 -51.91 22.57 -21.71
N GLN A 10 -52.36 21.34 -22.06
CA GLN A 10 -53.16 20.58 -23.10
C GLN A 10 -52.51 20.35 -24.50
N GLU A 11 -52.87 19.35 -25.34
CA GLU A 11 -53.87 18.22 -25.36
C GLU A 11 -53.13 16.84 -25.50
N GLN A 12 -53.52 15.71 -24.88
CA GLN A 12 -54.53 14.68 -25.27
C GLN A 12 -54.33 14.07 -26.70
N GLU A 13 -54.46 12.76 -26.97
CA GLU A 13 -54.73 11.57 -26.12
C GLU A 13 -54.27 10.23 -26.77
N GLN A 14 -54.27 9.17 -25.95
CA GLN A 14 -54.66 7.76 -26.13
C GLN A 14 -55.16 7.24 -27.52
N GLU A 15 -55.13 5.93 -27.84
CA GLU A 15 -55.10 4.72 -26.97
C GLU A 15 -54.62 3.44 -27.68
N ARG A 16 -54.34 2.38 -26.88
CA ARG A 16 -54.49 0.92 -27.18
C ARG A 16 -53.60 0.26 -28.26
N SER A 17 -53.40 -1.07 -28.26
CA SER A 17 -53.77 -2.12 -27.26
C SER A 17 -52.84 -3.34 -27.28
N GLU A 18 -52.89 -4.10 -26.19
CA GLU A 18 -52.85 -5.57 -26.08
C GLU A 18 -51.96 -6.41 -27.04
N ASN A 19 -51.13 -7.27 -26.43
CA ASN A 19 -51.27 -8.70 -26.70
C ASN A 19 -50.90 -9.53 -25.46
N GLU A 20 -51.61 -10.64 -25.25
CA GLU A 20 -51.52 -11.46 -24.04
C GLU A 20 -50.65 -12.71 -24.21
N GLY A 21 -50.15 -13.22 -23.08
CA GLY A 21 -50.20 -14.65 -22.76
C GLY A 21 -49.32 -15.64 -23.53
N GLN A 22 -48.33 -16.21 -22.83
CA GLN A 22 -48.07 -17.64 -22.91
C GLN A 22 -47.37 -18.18 -21.65
N ASP A 23 -47.97 -19.19 -21.01
CA ASP A 23 -47.34 -19.97 -19.95
C ASP A 23 -46.25 -20.89 -20.52
N SER A 24 -45.19 -21.16 -19.74
CA SER A 24 -44.46 -22.44 -19.81
C SER A 24 -43.53 -22.67 -18.61
N ASP A 25 -43.78 -23.78 -17.93
CA ASP A 25 -42.85 -24.74 -17.31
C ASP A 25 -41.65 -24.27 -16.46
N HIS A 26 -41.66 -24.77 -15.22
CA HIS A 26 -40.49 -24.81 -14.34
C HIS A 26 -39.30 -25.54 -14.99
N ASN A 27 -38.10 -24.94 -14.90
CA ASN A 27 -36.85 -25.68 -15.06
C ASN A 27 -35.84 -25.28 -13.97
N ASN A 28 -35.23 -26.28 -13.34
CA ASN A 28 -34.23 -26.07 -12.28
C ASN A 28 -32.91 -25.59 -12.90
N ALA A 29 -32.54 -24.34 -12.67
CA ALA A 29 -31.26 -23.79 -13.09
C ALA A 29 -30.11 -24.38 -12.25
N HIS A 30 -29.48 -25.44 -12.76
CA HIS A 30 -28.30 -26.05 -12.15
C HIS A 30 -27.10 -25.10 -12.27
N VAL A 31 -26.80 -24.33 -11.21
CA VAL A 31 -25.71 -23.34 -11.21
C VAL A 31 -24.36 -24.03 -11.34
N ASN A 32 -23.80 -24.04 -12.55
CA ASN A 32 -22.49 -24.62 -12.84
C ASN A 32 -21.38 -23.59 -12.57
N ILE A 33 -20.85 -23.58 -11.35
CA ILE A 33 -19.74 -22.70 -10.96
C ILE A 33 -18.45 -23.20 -11.62
N GLN A 34 -18.10 -22.61 -12.77
CA GLN A 34 -16.87 -22.92 -13.48
C GLN A 34 -15.65 -22.40 -12.68
N PRO A 35 -14.64 -23.24 -12.36
CA PRO A 35 -13.48 -22.81 -11.59
C PRO A 35 -12.63 -21.78 -12.37
N PRO A 36 -11.94 -20.87 -11.67
CA PRO A 36 -11.27 -19.73 -12.28
C PRO A 36 -10.13 -20.15 -13.22
N THR A 37 -10.22 -19.75 -14.49
CA THR A 37 -9.29 -20.15 -15.55
C THR A 37 -7.86 -19.70 -15.29
N THR A 38 -6.93 -20.65 -15.25
CA THR A 38 -5.48 -20.39 -15.18
C THR A 38 -5.00 -19.73 -16.47
N VAL A 39 -4.66 -18.44 -16.39
CA VAL A 39 -4.20 -17.65 -17.55
C VAL A 39 -2.72 -17.94 -17.85
N ARG A 40 -2.39 -18.31 -19.09
CA ARG A 40 -1.00 -18.49 -19.52
C ARG A 40 -0.26 -17.15 -19.53
N ILE A 41 0.92 -17.14 -18.91
CA ILE A 41 1.76 -15.95 -18.68
C ILE A 41 2.35 -15.41 -20.00
N ASP A 42 2.53 -16.27 -21.00
CA ASP A 42 3.25 -16.03 -22.26
C ASP A 42 2.80 -14.77 -23.03
N LYS A 43 1.52 -14.38 -22.93
CA LYS A 43 0.95 -13.20 -23.61
C LYS A 43 1.28 -11.84 -22.97
N ILE A 44 2.03 -11.80 -21.87
CA ILE A 44 2.32 -10.55 -21.13
C ILE A 44 3.62 -9.88 -21.59
N ALA A 45 4.52 -10.60 -22.27
CA ALA A 45 5.85 -10.10 -22.64
C ALA A 45 5.82 -9.01 -23.72
N ASP A 46 4.98 -9.16 -24.75
CA ASP A 46 5.08 -8.42 -26.02
C ASP A 46 4.74 -6.92 -25.92
N THR A 47 4.16 -6.45 -24.81
CA THR A 47 3.65 -5.07 -24.68
C THR A 47 4.66 -4.07 -24.10
N ILE A 48 5.88 -4.50 -23.75
CA ILE A 48 6.81 -3.71 -22.91
C ILE A 48 8.17 -3.41 -23.60
N THR A 49 8.53 -4.13 -24.67
CA THR A 49 9.92 -4.25 -25.14
C THR A 49 10.45 -3.15 -26.06
N ASN A 50 9.65 -2.14 -26.43
CA ASN A 50 9.99 -1.18 -27.50
C ASN A 50 10.64 0.13 -27.01
N HIS A 51 11.82 0.07 -26.39
CA HIS A 51 12.73 1.24 -26.31
C HIS A 51 14.22 0.86 -26.21
N GLY A 52 14.95 1.11 -27.31
CA GLY A 52 16.40 1.22 -27.43
C GLY A 52 16.72 2.15 -28.61
N GLU A 53 17.92 2.69 -28.81
CA GLU A 53 19.22 2.56 -28.11
C GLU A 53 19.95 3.93 -28.16
N LEU A 54 21.03 4.13 -27.38
CA LEU A 54 22.10 5.07 -27.76
C LEU A 54 23.40 4.84 -26.97
N ASN A 55 24.55 5.14 -27.59
CA ASN A 55 25.88 4.68 -27.16
C ASN A 55 26.87 5.83 -26.88
N ARG A 56 27.55 5.78 -25.72
CA ARG A 56 29.01 5.98 -25.46
C ARG A 56 29.30 6.63 -24.08
N PRO A 57 30.35 6.19 -23.36
CA PRO A 57 30.78 6.80 -22.09
C PRO A 57 31.92 7.83 -22.25
N LEU A 58 32.15 8.64 -21.21
CA LEU A 58 33.35 9.44 -20.96
C LEU A 58 33.80 9.25 -19.49
N PRO A 59 35.08 9.49 -19.15
CA PRO A 59 35.69 9.01 -17.91
C PRO A 59 35.42 9.90 -16.68
N PHE A 60 35.38 9.28 -15.51
CA PHE A 60 35.42 9.94 -14.20
C PHE A 60 36.86 10.01 -13.65
N ILE A 61 37.09 10.97 -12.75
CA ILE A 61 38.32 11.10 -11.95
C ILE A 61 37.93 10.93 -10.48
N ASP A 62 38.73 10.16 -9.74
CA ASP A 62 38.51 9.82 -8.33
C ASP A 62 39.38 10.69 -7.40
N ILE A 63 38.85 11.07 -6.23
CA ILE A 63 39.57 11.83 -5.18
C ILE A 63 39.15 11.32 -3.81
N SER A 64 39.81 10.26 -3.33
CA SER A 64 39.69 9.77 -1.96
C SER A 64 40.34 10.72 -0.95
N ASN A 65 39.67 11.01 0.16
CA ASN A 65 40.28 11.65 1.33
C ASN A 65 39.99 10.82 2.59
N ASN A 66 41.05 10.31 3.22
CA ASN A 66 40.95 9.50 4.44
C ASN A 66 40.90 10.39 5.70
N ALA A 67 39.97 10.12 6.60
CA ALA A 67 39.90 10.72 7.93
C ALA A 67 39.88 9.62 9.01
N THR A 68 40.93 9.57 9.84
CA THR A 68 41.07 8.55 10.89
C THR A 68 40.25 8.94 12.12
N VAL A 69 39.37 8.04 12.59
CA VAL A 69 38.53 8.23 13.78
C VAL A 69 39.00 7.30 14.90
N ILE A 70 39.15 7.84 16.12
CA ILE A 70 39.52 7.08 17.32
C ILE A 70 38.24 6.64 18.04
N PRO A 71 38.08 5.36 18.42
CA PRO A 71 36.86 4.88 19.08
C PRO A 71 36.78 5.30 20.54
N ILE A 72 35.58 5.68 20.99
CA ILE A 72 35.27 5.97 22.40
C ILE A 72 34.45 4.80 22.97
N THR A 73 35.00 4.10 23.95
CA THR A 73 34.34 2.96 24.61
C THR A 73 33.56 3.41 25.86
N SER A 74 32.25 3.56 25.73
CA SER A 74 31.31 3.77 26.84
C SER A 74 29.99 3.08 26.52
N THR A 75 29.47 2.26 27.43
CA THR A 75 28.30 1.38 27.19
C THR A 75 26.99 1.89 27.77
N THR A 76 26.96 3.12 28.29
CA THR A 76 25.72 3.78 28.73
C THR A 76 24.98 4.36 27.52
N PRO A 77 23.65 4.14 27.35
CA PRO A 77 22.89 4.79 26.30
C PRO A 77 22.91 6.30 26.48
N LEU A 78 23.52 7.04 25.55
CA LEU A 78 23.54 8.50 25.61
C LEU A 78 22.13 9.05 25.41
N ALA A 79 21.65 9.78 26.41
CA ALA A 79 20.62 10.80 26.23
C ALA A 79 21.18 11.97 25.38
N SER A 80 20.30 12.84 24.87
CA SER A 80 20.72 13.95 24.00
C SER A 80 21.66 14.94 24.72
N ILE A 81 22.77 15.27 24.07
CA ILE A 81 23.79 16.18 24.60
C ILE A 81 23.36 17.61 24.28
N SER A 82 23.06 18.43 25.30
CA SER A 82 22.85 19.87 25.07
C SER A 82 24.12 20.68 25.32
N VAL A 83 24.67 21.30 24.28
CA VAL A 83 25.81 22.21 24.34
C VAL A 83 25.31 23.66 24.33
N ASN A 84 25.71 24.45 25.33
CA ASN A 84 25.39 25.88 25.39
C ASN A 84 26.58 26.70 24.87
N LYS A 85 26.32 27.70 24.03
CA LYS A 85 27.32 28.65 23.52
C LYS A 85 26.73 30.07 23.56
N GLY A 86 27.07 30.83 24.61
CA GLY A 86 26.38 32.09 24.92
C GLY A 86 24.92 31.84 25.26
N SER A 87 24.02 32.65 24.70
CA SER A 87 22.56 32.48 24.81
C SER A 87 21.99 31.28 24.07
N ASN A 88 22.76 30.65 23.19
CA ASN A 88 22.26 29.61 22.27
C ASN A 88 22.47 28.22 22.87
N ARG A 89 21.39 27.42 22.91
CA ARG A 89 21.40 26.01 23.31
C ARG A 89 21.24 25.13 22.08
N TYR A 90 22.26 24.32 21.80
CA TYR A 90 22.27 23.32 20.74
C TYR A 90 21.98 21.96 21.38
N ILE A 91 20.99 21.23 20.88
CA ILE A 91 20.69 19.87 21.34
C ILE A 91 21.14 18.92 20.24
N PHE A 92 22.09 18.05 20.59
CA PHE A 92 22.57 16.96 19.75
C PHE A 92 21.89 15.68 20.22
N ASP A 93 20.91 15.23 19.46
CA ASP A 93 20.29 13.94 19.68
C ASP A 93 21.32 12.82 19.47
N SER A 94 21.16 11.74 20.23
CA SER A 94 22.04 10.58 20.20
C SER A 94 21.99 9.90 18.83
N PRO A 95 23.11 9.32 18.32
CA PRO A 95 23.07 8.52 17.08
C PRO A 95 22.08 7.35 17.12
N CYS A 96 21.67 6.93 18.33
CA CYS A 96 20.69 5.86 18.56
C CYS A 96 19.28 6.36 18.89
N THR A 97 19.05 7.67 19.09
CA THR A 97 17.68 8.19 19.15
C THR A 97 17.10 8.13 17.74
N SER A 98 15.95 7.45 17.61
CA SER A 98 15.16 7.37 16.39
C SER A 98 14.80 8.79 15.91
N THR A 99 15.58 9.33 14.99
CA THR A 99 15.27 10.60 14.32
C THR A 99 13.86 10.50 13.74
N GLU A 100 12.96 11.41 14.15
CA GLU A 100 11.66 11.52 13.48
C GLU A 100 11.94 11.72 11.99
N ARG A 101 11.47 10.80 11.14
CA ARG A 101 11.63 10.95 9.70
C ARG A 101 10.93 12.27 9.32
N PRO A 102 11.63 13.29 8.80
CA PRO A 102 11.11 14.66 8.75
C PRO A 102 9.98 14.84 7.71
N HIS A 103 9.66 13.77 6.99
CA HIS A 103 8.77 13.71 5.84
C HIS A 103 7.76 12.57 6.02
N MET A 104 7.11 12.54 7.19
CA MET A 104 5.96 11.68 7.51
C MET A 104 4.69 12.52 7.73
N PRO A 105 3.48 11.91 7.72
CA PRO A 105 2.23 12.66 7.71
C PRO A 105 1.98 13.36 9.06
N LYS A 106 1.93 14.70 9.07
CA LYS A 106 1.73 15.50 10.29
C LYS A 106 0.32 16.13 10.32
N VAL A 107 -0.62 15.41 10.92
CA VAL A 107 -1.96 15.92 11.30
C VAL A 107 -1.81 17.03 12.34
N ARG A 108 -2.50 18.17 12.18
CA ARG A 108 -2.43 19.25 13.20
C ARG A 108 -3.19 18.82 14.45
N LYS A 109 -2.77 19.33 15.62
CA LYS A 109 -3.34 18.92 16.92
C LYS A 109 -4.87 18.97 16.99
N GLY A 110 -5.50 20.06 16.53
CA GLY A 110 -6.98 20.20 16.54
C GLY A 110 -7.72 19.33 15.50
N GLU A 111 -7.08 19.01 14.37
CA GLU A 111 -7.59 18.04 13.40
C GLU A 111 -7.51 16.62 13.99
N LEU A 112 -6.42 16.30 14.69
CA LEU A 112 -6.22 15.04 15.39
C LEU A 112 -7.20 14.86 16.57
N GLU A 113 -7.48 15.92 17.33
CA GLU A 113 -8.50 15.94 18.39
C GLU A 113 -9.91 15.71 17.85
N THR A 114 -10.19 16.12 16.61
CA THR A 114 -11.44 15.82 15.90
C THR A 114 -11.45 14.38 15.39
N LEU A 115 -10.38 13.93 14.72
CA LEU A 115 -10.26 12.58 14.17
C LEU A 115 -10.27 11.51 15.27
N ASN A 116 -9.69 11.75 16.44
CA ASN A 116 -9.70 10.82 17.59
C ASN A 116 -11.11 10.49 18.14
N GLN A 117 -12.15 11.22 17.72
CA GLN A 117 -13.55 10.90 18.05
C GLN A 117 -14.09 9.72 17.22
N VAL A 118 -13.55 9.53 16.02
CA VAL A 118 -14.00 8.52 15.03
C VAL A 118 -12.90 7.52 14.64
N PHE A 119 -11.64 7.82 14.94
CA PHE A 119 -10.48 6.97 14.71
C PHE A 119 -9.73 6.64 16.00
N VAL A 120 -9.14 5.44 16.02
CA VAL A 120 -8.12 5.01 16.97
C VAL A 120 -6.84 4.78 16.17
N PHE A 121 -5.77 5.50 16.51
CA PHE A 121 -4.52 5.48 15.75
C PHE A 121 -3.44 4.62 16.42
N GLY A 122 -2.72 3.87 15.59
CA GLY A 122 -1.44 3.22 15.92
C GLY A 122 -0.40 3.55 14.85
N THR A 123 0.26 4.70 14.98
CA THR A 123 1.31 5.16 14.06
C THR A 123 2.55 5.61 14.84
N GLN A 124 3.66 5.92 14.15
CA GLN A 124 4.86 6.45 14.81
C GLN A 124 4.59 7.71 15.66
N TYR A 125 3.59 8.53 15.32
CA TYR A 125 3.33 9.83 15.95
C TYR A 125 2.05 9.87 16.79
N CYS A 126 1.05 9.05 16.46
CA CYS A 126 -0.20 8.99 17.20
C CYS A 126 -0.49 7.56 17.63
N VAL A 127 -0.45 7.36 18.95
CA VAL A 127 -0.85 6.15 19.63
C VAL A 127 -1.93 6.54 20.62
N SER A 128 -3.19 6.42 20.21
CA SER A 128 -4.34 6.84 21.03
C SER A 128 -4.80 5.75 22.02
N ASP A 129 -4.29 4.53 21.89
CA ASP A 129 -4.78 3.34 22.59
C ASP A 129 -3.64 2.31 22.85
N PRO A 130 -3.61 1.61 24.00
CA PRO A 130 -2.57 0.62 24.32
C PRO A 130 -2.52 -0.63 23.43
N LEU A 131 -3.66 -1.09 22.89
CA LEU A 131 -3.68 -2.23 21.96
C LEU A 131 -3.08 -1.81 20.62
N CYS A 132 -3.48 -0.63 20.12
CA CYS A 132 -2.91 -0.03 18.91
C CYS A 132 -1.40 0.27 19.06
N LYS A 133 -0.93 0.59 20.28
CA LYS A 133 0.52 0.68 20.58
C LYS A 133 1.24 -0.65 20.39
N THR A 134 0.68 -1.71 20.95
CA THR A 134 1.24 -3.06 20.89
C THR A 134 1.27 -3.55 19.44
N GLU A 135 0.17 -3.39 18.72
CA GLU A 135 0.05 -3.79 17.31
C GLU A 135 1.01 -3.00 16.39
N TYR A 136 1.19 -1.70 16.61
CA TYR A 136 2.18 -0.89 15.89
C TYR A 136 3.63 -1.33 16.20
N ASN A 137 3.93 -1.62 17.47
CA ASN A 137 5.25 -2.14 17.86
C ASN A 137 5.54 -3.50 17.21
N ASN A 138 4.56 -4.40 17.19
CA ASN A 138 4.67 -5.69 16.52
C ASN A 138 4.91 -5.50 15.01
N ASN A 139 4.17 -4.61 14.35
CA ASN A 139 4.39 -4.25 12.94
C ASN A 139 5.81 -3.72 12.67
N LYS A 140 6.35 -2.91 13.59
CA LYS A 140 7.72 -2.38 13.51
C LYS A 140 8.77 -3.47 13.69
N GLU A 141 8.59 -4.38 14.64
CA GLU A 141 9.47 -5.54 14.84
C GLU A 141 9.42 -6.49 13.64
N HIS A 142 8.22 -6.75 13.11
CA HIS A 142 7.99 -7.53 11.90
C HIS A 142 8.72 -6.93 10.68
N GLN A 143 8.75 -5.60 10.54
CA GLN A 143 9.56 -4.93 9.50
C GLN A 143 11.07 -5.11 9.72
N ILE A 144 11.55 -4.90 10.96
CA ILE A 144 12.98 -5.03 11.30
C ILE A 144 13.48 -6.45 11.01
N ASN A 145 12.67 -7.47 11.31
CA ASN A 145 12.97 -8.86 11.02
C ASN A 145 12.73 -9.26 9.54
N SER A 146 12.14 -8.36 8.74
CA SER A 146 11.65 -8.59 7.36
C SER A 146 10.77 -9.84 7.24
N SER A 147 9.80 -9.92 8.14
CA SER A 147 8.96 -11.10 8.36
C SER A 147 8.20 -11.58 7.12
N SER A 148 7.70 -10.67 6.29
CA SER A 148 6.90 -10.99 5.11
C SER A 148 7.75 -11.49 3.94
N LEU A 149 8.97 -10.95 3.78
CA LEU A 149 9.95 -11.53 2.84
C LEU A 149 10.53 -12.87 3.32
N ARG A 150 10.53 -13.14 4.63
CA ARG A 150 10.92 -14.45 5.18
C ARG A 150 9.83 -15.51 5.02
N SER A 151 8.57 -15.19 5.29
CA SER A 151 7.46 -16.16 5.12
C SER A 151 7.28 -16.59 3.66
N LEU A 152 7.54 -15.69 2.71
CA LEU A 152 7.56 -15.99 1.26
C LEU A 152 8.86 -16.66 0.78
N GLY A 153 9.86 -16.85 1.66
CA GLY A 153 11.14 -17.50 1.33
C GLY A 153 12.09 -16.70 0.43
N LEU A 154 11.89 -15.38 0.30
CA LEU A 154 12.58 -14.54 -0.70
C LEU A 154 13.73 -13.67 -0.14
N LEU A 155 13.77 -13.42 1.17
CA LEU A 155 14.66 -12.39 1.73
C LEU A 155 16.14 -12.61 1.40
N ASP A 156 16.69 -13.80 1.67
CA ASP A 156 18.13 -14.01 1.62
C ASP A 156 18.67 -13.99 0.17
N ASP A 157 17.87 -14.43 -0.80
CA ASP A 157 18.15 -14.29 -2.23
C ASP A 157 18.06 -12.84 -2.72
N LEU A 158 17.06 -12.06 -2.27
CA LEU A 158 16.96 -10.63 -2.58
C LEU A 158 18.15 -9.85 -1.98
N VAL A 159 18.55 -10.18 -0.76
CA VAL A 159 19.74 -9.65 -0.10
C VAL A 159 21.01 -10.02 -0.88
N PHE A 160 21.12 -11.25 -1.39
CA PHE A 160 22.23 -11.67 -2.24
C PHE A 160 22.28 -10.83 -3.53
N LEU A 161 21.17 -10.77 -4.29
CA LEU A 161 21.09 -10.02 -5.54
C LEU A 161 21.51 -8.56 -5.36
N LEU A 162 20.93 -7.87 -4.37
CA LEU A 162 21.18 -6.44 -4.14
C LEU A 162 22.58 -6.16 -3.57
N ARG A 163 23.17 -7.08 -2.78
CA ARG A 163 24.52 -6.88 -2.22
C ARG A 163 25.65 -7.32 -3.15
N LYS A 164 25.45 -8.35 -3.97
CA LYS A 164 26.54 -9.06 -4.67
C LYS A 164 26.54 -8.89 -6.19
N VAL A 165 25.42 -8.54 -6.82
CA VAL A 165 25.38 -8.38 -8.28
C VAL A 165 25.69 -6.93 -8.67
N PRO A 166 26.69 -6.68 -9.56
CA PRO A 166 27.00 -5.34 -10.03
C PRO A 166 25.93 -4.83 -11.02
N CYS A 167 25.83 -3.51 -11.16
CA CYS A 167 24.79 -2.85 -11.98
C CYS A 167 24.70 -3.42 -13.40
N ASP A 168 25.82 -3.59 -14.10
CA ASP A 168 25.80 -4.10 -15.49
C ASP A 168 25.29 -5.54 -15.63
N GLY A 169 25.44 -6.39 -14.61
CA GLY A 169 24.92 -7.76 -14.62
C GLY A 169 23.49 -7.91 -14.08
N PHE A 170 22.91 -6.85 -13.50
CA PHE A 170 21.78 -6.98 -12.58
C PHE A 170 20.51 -7.56 -13.22
N LEU A 171 20.04 -7.00 -14.33
CA LEU A 171 18.81 -7.48 -14.99
C LEU A 171 18.91 -8.96 -15.41
N ASN A 172 20.07 -9.35 -15.93
CA ASN A 172 20.28 -10.73 -16.37
C ASN A 172 20.20 -11.71 -15.19
N GLN A 173 20.75 -11.34 -14.02
CA GLN A 173 20.63 -12.17 -12.82
C GLN A 173 19.20 -12.15 -12.23
N VAL A 174 18.56 -10.99 -12.15
CA VAL A 174 17.17 -10.85 -11.65
C VAL A 174 16.18 -11.69 -12.48
N TRP A 175 16.30 -11.69 -13.80
CA TRP A 175 15.40 -12.47 -14.65
C TRP A 175 15.70 -13.97 -14.64
N ASN A 176 16.98 -14.39 -14.67
CA ASN A 176 17.36 -15.80 -14.65
C ASN A 176 17.26 -16.48 -13.27
N TRP A 177 17.25 -15.72 -12.17
CA TRP A 177 17.05 -16.24 -10.82
C TRP A 177 15.68 -16.93 -10.68
N LYS A 178 15.64 -18.11 -10.06
CA LYS A 178 14.43 -18.96 -9.94
C LYS A 178 13.86 -19.06 -8.52
N GLY A 179 14.49 -18.44 -7.52
CA GLY A 179 14.25 -18.70 -6.10
C GLY A 179 14.91 -19.99 -5.60
N ASP A 180 14.95 -20.20 -4.28
CA ASP A 180 15.13 -21.54 -3.69
C ASP A 180 13.98 -22.46 -4.22
N PRO A 181 14.27 -23.67 -4.74
CA PRO A 181 13.26 -24.62 -5.17
C PRO A 181 12.18 -24.98 -4.13
N LYS A 182 12.41 -24.69 -2.84
CA LYS A 182 11.46 -24.88 -1.73
C LYS A 182 10.40 -23.78 -1.62
N ILE A 183 10.54 -22.66 -2.32
CA ILE A 183 9.55 -21.57 -2.28
C ILE A 183 8.20 -22.09 -2.78
N ASP A 184 7.12 -21.71 -2.10
CA ASP A 184 5.76 -22.12 -2.45
C ASP A 184 5.21 -21.30 -3.63
N ASP A 185 3.95 -21.51 -3.99
CA ASP A 185 3.34 -20.79 -5.11
C ASP A 185 2.99 -19.33 -4.75
N GLN A 186 2.84 -18.97 -3.47
CA GLN A 186 2.67 -17.58 -3.04
C GLN A 186 3.99 -16.80 -3.22
N GLY A 187 5.11 -17.36 -2.75
CA GLY A 187 6.44 -16.79 -2.94
C GLY A 187 6.86 -16.73 -4.41
N LYS A 188 6.53 -17.72 -5.25
CA LYS A 188 6.75 -17.65 -6.72
C LYS A 188 5.93 -16.55 -7.37
N ASN A 189 4.69 -16.32 -6.94
CA ASN A 189 3.86 -15.23 -7.45
C ASN A 189 4.42 -13.86 -7.01
N PHE A 190 4.80 -13.69 -5.74
CA PHE A 190 5.39 -12.44 -5.28
C PHE A 190 6.79 -12.18 -5.87
N LEU A 191 7.58 -13.23 -6.15
CA LEU A 191 8.84 -13.15 -6.89
C LEU A 191 8.67 -12.43 -8.25
N ILE A 192 7.56 -12.65 -8.96
CA ILE A 192 7.28 -11.95 -10.23
C ILE A 192 7.11 -10.43 -9.98
N VAL A 193 6.42 -10.04 -8.89
CA VAL A 193 6.32 -8.63 -8.45
C VAL A 193 7.72 -8.06 -8.15
N CYS A 194 8.55 -8.80 -7.41
CA CYS A 194 9.92 -8.39 -7.11
C CYS A 194 10.75 -8.16 -8.39
N LYS A 195 10.68 -9.08 -9.37
CA LYS A 195 11.43 -8.95 -10.62
C LYS A 195 11.03 -7.71 -11.42
N HIS A 196 9.74 -7.39 -11.49
CA HIS A 196 9.29 -6.15 -12.13
C HIS A 196 9.81 -4.90 -11.42
N ILE A 197 9.75 -4.85 -10.08
CA ILE A 197 10.27 -3.71 -9.29
C ILE A 197 11.78 -3.54 -9.47
N LEU A 198 12.54 -4.64 -9.41
CA LEU A 198 13.99 -4.63 -9.57
C LEU A 198 14.43 -4.25 -10.99
N LEU A 199 13.67 -4.67 -12.02
CA LEU A 199 13.83 -4.20 -13.40
C LEU A 199 13.60 -2.69 -13.49
N THR A 200 12.45 -2.21 -13.02
CA THR A 200 12.07 -0.80 -13.05
C THR A 200 13.09 0.08 -12.34
N PHE A 201 13.47 -0.27 -11.10
CA PHE A 201 14.49 0.44 -10.32
C PHE A 201 15.81 0.58 -11.08
N HIS A 202 16.28 -0.52 -11.69
CA HIS A 202 17.53 -0.53 -12.43
C HIS A 202 17.48 0.33 -13.70
N LEU A 203 16.38 0.27 -14.47
CA LEU A 203 16.18 1.11 -15.66
C LEU A 203 16.16 2.60 -15.32
N VAL A 204 15.47 2.99 -14.24
CA VAL A 204 15.44 4.38 -13.74
C VAL A 204 16.86 4.86 -13.39
N HIS A 205 17.69 4.00 -12.80
CA HIS A 205 19.07 4.36 -12.40
C HIS A 205 20.12 4.26 -13.53
N ARG A 206 19.83 3.55 -14.63
CA ARG A 206 20.68 3.56 -15.84
C ARG A 206 20.33 4.66 -16.83
N THR A 207 19.10 5.19 -16.77
CA THR A 207 18.68 6.33 -17.59
C THR A 207 19.37 7.59 -17.06
N PRO A 208 20.16 8.33 -17.87
CA PRO A 208 20.72 9.61 -17.44
C PRO A 208 19.58 10.56 -17.04
N PRO A 209 19.70 11.35 -15.96
CA PRO A 209 18.61 12.22 -15.50
C PRO A 209 18.29 13.28 -16.56
N MET A 210 17.26 13.03 -17.36
CA MET A 210 16.81 13.89 -18.47
C MET A 210 16.16 15.16 -17.93
N HIS A 211 16.98 16.09 -17.43
CA HIS A 211 16.58 17.43 -16.97
C HIS A 211 15.29 17.42 -16.15
N VAL A 212 15.25 16.55 -15.13
CA VAL A 212 14.06 16.25 -14.33
C VAL A 212 13.55 17.55 -13.66
N MET A 213 12.51 18.15 -14.24
CA MET A 213 12.10 19.52 -13.92
C MET A 213 11.42 19.63 -12.55
N ASN A 214 12.19 19.65 -11.47
CA ASN A 214 11.78 20.05 -10.11
C ASN A 214 10.46 19.44 -9.59
N HIS A 215 10.12 18.22 -10.01
CA HIS A 215 8.83 17.58 -9.72
C HIS A 215 9.07 16.16 -9.17
N GLU A 216 9.18 16.05 -7.84
CA GLU A 216 9.50 14.79 -7.12
C GLU A 216 8.54 13.62 -7.47
N GLY A 217 7.34 13.91 -7.99
CA GLY A 217 6.37 12.92 -8.43
C GLY A 217 6.75 12.10 -9.68
N SER A 218 7.72 12.52 -10.50
CA SER A 218 8.15 11.75 -11.68
C SER A 218 8.78 10.42 -11.28
N PHE A 219 9.80 10.49 -10.42
CA PHE A 219 10.54 9.34 -9.90
C PHE A 219 9.64 8.36 -9.14
N PHE A 220 8.60 8.86 -8.46
CA PHE A 220 7.55 8.04 -7.86
C PHE A 220 6.77 7.24 -8.92
N CYS A 221 6.19 7.92 -9.92
CA CYS A 221 5.41 7.26 -10.97
C CYS A 221 6.25 6.25 -11.76
N GLU A 222 7.52 6.55 -11.99
CA GLU A 222 8.44 5.65 -12.69
C GLU A 222 8.82 4.44 -11.82
N SER A 223 9.16 4.63 -10.53
CA SER A 223 9.72 3.55 -9.69
C SER A 223 8.70 2.67 -8.97
N ILE A 224 7.59 3.26 -8.50
CA ILE A 224 6.66 2.62 -7.54
C ILE A 224 5.42 2.07 -8.25
N LEU A 225 4.86 2.83 -9.19
CA LEU A 225 3.62 2.46 -9.87
C LEU A 225 3.71 1.13 -10.65
N PRO A 226 4.81 0.79 -11.37
CA PRO A 226 4.93 -0.51 -12.04
C PRO A 226 4.88 -1.70 -11.08
N GLY A 227 5.41 -1.56 -9.86
CA GLY A 227 5.33 -2.57 -8.81
C GLY A 227 3.90 -2.79 -8.33
N LEU A 228 3.15 -1.71 -8.10
CA LEU A 228 1.74 -1.77 -7.73
C LEU A 228 0.87 -2.35 -8.86
N LEU A 229 1.15 -2.00 -10.12
CA LEU A 229 0.46 -2.56 -11.28
C LEU A 229 0.77 -4.06 -11.48
N ALA A 230 2.00 -4.51 -11.23
CA ALA A 230 2.35 -5.94 -11.22
C ALA A 230 1.59 -6.69 -10.10
N LEU A 231 1.52 -6.10 -8.90
CA LEU A 231 0.77 -6.65 -7.77
C LEU A 231 -0.73 -6.77 -8.08
N SER A 232 -1.35 -5.72 -8.64
CA SER A 232 -2.75 -5.73 -9.08
C SER A 232 -3.03 -6.84 -10.11
N LYS A 233 -2.16 -7.00 -11.12
CA LYS A 233 -2.29 -8.04 -12.16
C LYS A 233 -2.24 -9.47 -11.60
N ILE A 234 -1.47 -9.69 -10.53
CA ILE A 234 -1.28 -11.01 -9.92
C ILE A 234 -2.43 -11.35 -8.96
N ILE A 235 -2.81 -10.44 -8.06
CA ILE A 235 -3.90 -10.67 -7.10
C ILE A 235 -5.29 -10.57 -7.77
N LYS A 236 -5.41 -9.75 -8.83
CA LYS A 236 -6.65 -9.40 -9.55
C LYS A 236 -7.74 -8.72 -8.70
N PHE A 237 -7.37 -8.21 -7.53
CA PHE A 237 -8.30 -7.79 -6.47
C PHE A 237 -8.02 -6.36 -5.94
N VAL A 238 -7.26 -5.55 -6.69
CA VAL A 238 -6.82 -4.22 -6.25
C VAL A 238 -6.98 -3.19 -7.37
N GLU A 239 -7.86 -2.22 -7.15
CA GLU A 239 -7.90 -0.96 -7.90
C GLU A 239 -6.98 0.06 -7.21
N PHE A 240 -6.02 0.63 -7.94
CA PHE A 240 -5.12 1.67 -7.42
C PHE A 240 -5.56 3.06 -7.85
N LYS A 241 -6.06 3.85 -6.90
CA LYS A 241 -6.42 5.27 -7.10
C LYS A 241 -5.26 6.17 -6.66
N CYS A 242 -4.71 6.96 -7.58
CA CYS A 242 -3.52 7.79 -7.34
C CYS A 242 -3.78 9.27 -7.67
N GLY A 243 -3.72 10.14 -6.66
CA GLY A 243 -3.90 11.58 -6.82
C GLY A 243 -2.59 12.34 -7.05
N MET A 244 -2.22 12.59 -8.31
CA MET A 244 -1.02 13.36 -8.65
C MET A 244 -1.23 14.86 -8.46
N VAL A 245 -0.67 15.44 -7.39
CA VAL A 245 -0.70 16.87 -7.09
C VAL A 245 0.71 17.33 -6.66
N LYS A 246 1.09 18.57 -6.97
CA LYS A 246 2.38 19.14 -6.57
C LYS A 246 2.49 19.18 -5.03
N GLU A 247 3.59 18.67 -4.48
CA GLU A 247 3.72 18.51 -3.02
C GLU A 247 4.07 19.85 -2.34
N HIS A 248 3.07 20.45 -1.68
CA HIS A 248 3.27 21.37 -0.57
C HIS A 248 2.95 20.65 0.74
N THR A 249 3.54 21.10 1.86
CA THR A 249 3.35 20.44 3.17
C THR A 249 1.90 20.44 3.66
N THR A 250 1.07 21.40 3.23
CA THR A 250 -0.38 21.40 3.43
C THR A 250 -1.09 20.27 2.65
N HIS A 251 -0.69 20.00 1.41
CA HIS A 251 -1.28 18.94 0.60
C HIS A 251 -0.91 17.54 1.10
N SER A 252 0.27 17.36 1.70
CA SER A 252 0.66 16.10 2.36
C SER A 252 -0.34 15.72 3.48
N LEU A 253 -0.72 16.70 4.30
CA LEU A 253 -1.76 16.58 5.31
C LEU A 253 -3.14 16.26 4.68
N GLU A 254 -3.59 17.06 3.72
CA GLU A 254 -4.87 16.84 3.02
C GLU A 254 -4.95 15.43 2.40
N ASN A 255 -3.85 14.94 1.81
CA ASN A 255 -3.77 13.61 1.22
C ASN A 255 -3.83 12.49 2.28
N SER A 256 -3.34 12.74 3.50
CA SER A 256 -3.52 11.84 4.64
C SER A 256 -5.00 11.64 4.97
N VAL A 257 -5.75 12.74 5.03
CA VAL A 257 -7.19 12.74 5.32
C VAL A 257 -7.98 12.10 4.18
N LYS A 258 -7.65 12.41 2.92
CA LYS A 258 -8.27 11.77 1.73
C LYS A 258 -8.06 10.25 1.72
N ILE A 259 -6.89 9.75 2.11
CA ILE A 259 -6.64 8.30 2.21
C ILE A 259 -7.54 7.67 3.30
N LEU A 260 -7.69 8.30 4.46
CA LEU A 260 -8.61 7.83 5.50
C LEU A 260 -10.08 7.86 5.03
N GLU A 261 -10.49 8.91 4.32
CA GLU A 261 -11.82 9.06 3.73
C GLU A 261 -12.11 7.95 2.69
N CYS A 262 -11.21 7.74 1.73
CA CYS A 262 -11.31 6.66 0.74
C CYS A 262 -11.35 5.28 1.40
N ASN A 263 -10.53 5.04 2.43
CA ASN A 263 -10.55 3.78 3.18
C ASN A 263 -11.87 3.55 3.92
N VAL A 264 -12.45 4.59 4.54
CA VAL A 264 -13.76 4.51 5.19
C VAL A 264 -14.89 4.31 4.16
N ALA A 265 -14.81 4.96 3.00
CA ALA A 265 -15.76 4.77 1.92
C ALA A 265 -15.74 3.32 1.40
N ALA A 266 -14.56 2.75 1.14
CA ALA A 266 -14.40 1.37 0.70
C ALA A 266 -14.90 0.35 1.75
N LEU A 267 -14.63 0.59 3.05
CA LEU A 267 -15.19 -0.24 4.13
C LEU A 267 -16.72 -0.12 4.20
N ARG A 268 -17.30 1.06 3.96
CA ARG A 268 -18.76 1.27 3.93
C ARG A 268 -19.41 0.58 2.74
N GLU A 269 -18.79 0.65 1.56
CA GLU A 269 -19.25 -0.04 0.35
C GLU A 269 -19.30 -1.56 0.56
N LYS A 270 -18.21 -2.14 1.11
CA LYS A 270 -18.20 -3.56 1.50
C LYS A 270 -19.22 -3.88 2.60
N ALA A 271 -19.47 -2.98 3.56
CA ALA A 271 -20.46 -3.19 4.59
C ALA A 271 -21.88 -3.30 4.02
N CYS A 272 -22.24 -2.42 3.06
CA CYS A 272 -23.48 -2.53 2.30
C CYS A 272 -23.54 -3.84 1.48
N HIS A 273 -22.43 -4.27 0.89
CA HIS A 273 -22.39 -5.49 0.07
C HIS A 273 -22.60 -6.77 0.90
N TYR A 274 -22.10 -6.81 2.14
CA TYR A 274 -22.15 -7.97 3.03
C TYR A 274 -23.10 -7.77 4.24
N GLU A 275 -24.13 -6.93 4.12
CA GLU A 275 -25.01 -6.47 5.22
C GLU A 275 -25.59 -7.57 6.14
N ASN A 276 -25.81 -8.78 5.62
CA ASN A 276 -26.38 -9.92 6.35
C ASN A 276 -25.34 -11.01 6.75
N ALA A 277 -24.04 -10.75 6.54
CA ALA A 277 -22.96 -11.62 7.00
C ALA A 277 -22.58 -11.34 8.48
N SER A 278 -21.65 -12.11 9.04
CA SER A 278 -21.17 -11.95 10.43
C SER A 278 -20.33 -10.69 10.59
N LEU A 279 -20.66 -9.86 11.59
CA LEU A 279 -19.83 -8.71 11.97
C LEU A 279 -18.43 -9.13 12.44
N GLU A 280 -18.27 -10.29 13.07
CA GLU A 280 -16.96 -10.78 13.53
C GLU A 280 -16.09 -11.33 12.37
N THR A 281 -16.71 -11.82 11.30
CA THR A 281 -16.00 -12.11 10.05
C THR A 281 -15.63 -10.80 9.35
N PHE A 282 -16.57 -9.85 9.27
CA PHE A 282 -16.38 -8.58 8.57
C PHE A 282 -15.31 -7.67 9.20
N LYS A 283 -15.20 -7.66 10.54
CA LYS A 283 -14.13 -6.94 11.28
C LYS A 283 -12.70 -7.32 10.85
N LYS A 284 -12.49 -8.47 10.21
CA LYS A 284 -11.18 -8.91 9.71
C LYS A 284 -10.77 -8.19 8.43
N ILE A 285 -11.73 -7.63 7.68
CA ILE A 285 -11.47 -6.85 6.46
C ILE A 285 -10.78 -5.52 6.82
N GLY A 286 -9.71 -5.22 6.09
CA GLY A 286 -9.09 -3.90 6.08
C GLY A 286 -9.22 -3.23 4.71
N ALA A 287 -9.23 -1.89 4.72
CA ALA A 287 -8.88 -1.08 3.56
C ALA A 287 -7.43 -0.62 3.70
N TYR A 288 -6.66 -0.68 2.61
CA TYR A 288 -5.22 -0.45 2.61
C TYR A 288 -4.88 0.83 1.84
N GLY A 289 -4.16 1.75 2.48
CA GLY A 289 -3.68 2.98 1.88
C GLY A 289 -2.16 3.01 1.82
N ILE A 290 -1.59 3.35 0.66
CA ILE A 290 -0.17 3.70 0.53
C ILE A 290 -0.08 5.22 0.45
N GLN A 291 0.61 5.84 1.40
CA GLN A 291 0.93 7.26 1.39
C GLN A 291 2.39 7.47 1.05
N ILE A 292 2.69 8.53 0.30
CA ILE A 292 4.05 8.88 -0.10
C ILE A 292 4.26 10.37 0.16
N ILE A 293 5.41 10.69 0.77
CA ILE A 293 5.81 12.05 1.14
C ILE A 293 7.31 12.14 0.80
N LYS A 294 7.62 12.87 -0.28
CA LYS A 294 8.92 12.84 -0.97
C LYS A 294 9.42 11.41 -1.25
N THR A 295 10.40 10.91 -0.48
CA THR A 295 10.98 9.57 -0.63
C THR A 295 10.64 8.60 0.50
N GLN A 296 9.68 8.91 1.36
CA GLN A 296 9.10 7.91 2.25
C GLN A 296 7.80 7.34 1.69
N VAL A 297 7.72 6.02 1.60
CA VAL A 297 6.51 5.23 1.37
C VAL A 297 6.03 4.69 2.72
N THR A 298 4.72 4.80 2.99
CA THR A 298 4.08 4.30 4.22
C THR A 298 2.85 3.50 3.85
N LEU A 299 2.73 2.28 4.38
CA LEU A 299 1.53 1.44 4.25
C LEU A 299 0.69 1.54 5.53
N GLY A 300 -0.56 1.95 5.39
CA GLY A 300 -1.56 1.97 6.46
C GLY A 300 -2.73 1.03 6.21
N LYS A 301 -3.26 0.43 7.27
CA LYS A 301 -4.48 -0.38 7.26
C LYS A 301 -5.55 0.31 8.10
N THR A 302 -6.72 0.53 7.51
CA THR A 302 -7.91 1.01 8.21
C THR A 302 -8.90 -0.14 8.34
N MET A 303 -9.49 -0.34 9.51
CA MET A 303 -10.48 -1.38 9.78
C MET A 303 -11.48 -0.94 10.85
N ILE A 304 -12.53 -1.72 11.09
CA ILE A 304 -13.50 -1.45 12.16
C ILE A 304 -12.88 -1.75 13.52
N HIS A 305 -13.11 -0.87 14.50
CA HIS A 305 -12.67 -1.07 15.89
C HIS A 305 -13.87 -1.40 16.78
N ASP A 306 -14.86 -0.51 16.77
CA ASP A 306 -16.17 -0.70 17.40
C ASP A 306 -17.27 -0.14 16.48
N LYS A 307 -18.53 -0.05 16.96
CA LYS A 307 -19.65 0.47 16.17
C LYS A 307 -19.36 1.87 15.61
N HIS A 308 -18.83 2.77 16.45
CA HIS A 308 -18.68 4.19 16.15
C HIS A 308 -17.27 4.56 15.63
N ARG A 309 -16.24 3.82 16.04
CA ARG A 309 -14.83 4.11 15.70
C ARG A 309 -14.22 3.12 14.73
N ARG A 310 -13.21 3.58 14.00
CA ARG A 310 -12.36 2.79 13.09
C ARG A 310 -10.92 2.79 13.62
N LYS A 311 -10.20 1.69 13.50
CA LYS A 311 -8.75 1.65 13.79
C LYS A 311 -8.01 2.00 12.51
N SER A 312 -7.01 2.89 12.59
CA SER A 312 -6.06 3.14 11.51
C SER A 312 -4.63 2.94 12.01
N ILE A 313 -3.96 1.94 11.45
CA ILE A 313 -2.65 1.49 11.91
C ILE A 313 -1.60 1.58 10.80
N GLU A 314 -0.42 2.06 11.15
CA GLU A 314 0.77 2.00 10.30
C GLU A 314 1.33 0.57 10.30
N MET A 315 1.44 -0.04 9.13
CA MET A 315 1.91 -1.42 8.97
C MET A 315 3.40 -1.50 8.71
N ARG A 316 3.89 -0.67 7.77
CA ARG A 316 5.28 -0.66 7.28
C ARG A 316 5.62 0.74 6.76
N SER A 317 6.89 1.13 6.86
CA SER A 317 7.39 2.45 6.48
C SER A 317 8.78 2.36 5.84
N ALA A 318 8.87 2.57 4.52
CA ALA A 318 10.09 2.36 3.72
C ALA A 318 10.68 3.66 3.16
N GLN A 319 12.00 3.76 3.06
CA GLN A 319 12.64 4.76 2.21
C GLN A 319 12.77 4.26 0.76
N ILE A 320 12.46 5.12 -0.21
CA ILE A 320 12.70 4.88 -1.62
C ILE A 320 14.17 5.20 -1.94
N PRO A 321 14.96 4.27 -2.51
CA PRO A 321 16.34 4.53 -2.91
C PRO A 321 16.41 5.60 -4.01
N ARG A 322 17.38 6.53 -3.89
CA ARG A 322 17.60 7.63 -4.85
C ARG A 322 18.79 7.38 -5.78
N THR A 323 19.66 6.43 -5.41
CA THR A 323 20.87 6.07 -6.14
C THR A 323 21.01 4.55 -6.23
N TRP A 324 21.91 4.09 -7.10
CA TRP A 324 22.26 2.67 -7.15
C TRP A 324 22.88 2.16 -5.83
N ASP A 325 23.55 3.02 -5.05
CA ASP A 325 24.17 2.59 -3.79
C ASP A 325 23.18 2.51 -2.63
N ASP A 326 22.08 3.28 -2.70
CA ASP A 326 20.93 3.14 -1.80
C ASP A 326 20.13 1.84 -2.01
N ARG A 327 20.44 1.00 -3.02
CA ARG A 327 19.63 -0.16 -3.46
C ARG A 327 19.18 -1.14 -2.37
N LEU A 328 19.85 -1.17 -1.21
CA LEU A 328 19.41 -1.98 -0.06
C LEU A 328 18.13 -1.45 0.61
N LEU A 329 17.82 -0.16 0.49
CA LEU A 329 16.54 0.42 0.96
C LEU A 329 15.33 -0.18 0.23
N ILE A 330 15.52 -0.72 -0.98
CA ILE A 330 14.46 -1.42 -1.71
C ILE A 330 13.98 -2.69 -0.97
N LEU A 331 14.77 -3.25 -0.04
CA LEU A 331 14.30 -4.33 0.84
C LEU A 331 13.21 -3.87 1.81
N GLU A 332 13.28 -2.63 2.35
CA GLU A 332 12.19 -2.06 3.15
C GLU A 332 10.90 -1.94 2.32
N TYR A 333 11.04 -1.54 1.04
CA TYR A 333 9.92 -1.39 0.12
C TYR A 333 9.33 -2.74 -0.33
N LEU A 334 10.17 -3.75 -0.56
CA LEU A 334 9.71 -5.11 -0.88
C LEU A 334 9.07 -5.81 0.33
N GLU A 335 9.54 -5.59 1.56
CA GLU A 335 8.86 -6.04 2.80
C GLU A 335 7.49 -5.38 2.97
N LEU A 336 7.38 -4.09 2.64
CA LEU A 336 6.10 -3.37 2.64
C LEU A 336 5.09 -3.95 1.65
N LEU A 337 5.53 -4.27 0.42
CA LEU A 337 4.67 -4.90 -0.57
C LEU A 337 4.39 -6.38 -0.27
N ALA A 338 5.32 -7.11 0.33
CA ALA A 338 5.11 -8.49 0.78
C ALA A 338 4.05 -8.54 1.90
N THR A 339 4.10 -7.57 2.82
CA THR A 339 3.07 -7.39 3.85
C THR A 339 1.70 -7.15 3.19
N LEU A 340 1.61 -6.22 2.23
CA LEU A 340 0.36 -5.96 1.50
C LEU A 340 -0.13 -7.18 0.70
N TYR A 341 0.77 -7.95 0.08
CA TYR A 341 0.41 -9.16 -0.66
C TYR A 341 -0.26 -10.21 0.24
N ILE A 342 0.36 -10.54 1.38
CA ILE A 342 -0.16 -11.51 2.36
C ILE A 342 -1.50 -11.03 2.96
N GLU A 343 -1.59 -9.74 3.30
CA GLU A 343 -2.82 -9.13 3.84
C GLU A 343 -3.98 -9.08 2.85
N LEU A 344 -3.69 -9.07 1.54
CA LEU A 344 -4.70 -9.16 0.49
C LEU A 344 -5.13 -10.60 0.19
N LEU A 345 -4.21 -11.58 0.27
CA LEU A 345 -4.57 -13.01 0.19
C LEU A 345 -5.53 -13.39 1.34
N HIS A 346 -5.19 -13.03 2.58
CA HIS A 346 -6.08 -13.25 3.73
C HIS A 346 -7.41 -12.47 3.59
N ALA A 347 -7.40 -11.27 2.98
CA ALA A 347 -8.65 -10.57 2.69
C ALA A 347 -9.55 -11.32 1.68
N GLN A 348 -8.96 -12.00 0.68
CA GLN A 348 -9.72 -12.84 -0.25
C GLN A 348 -10.37 -14.03 0.47
N GLU A 349 -9.66 -14.71 1.37
CA GLU A 349 -10.20 -15.81 2.21
C GLU A 349 -11.38 -15.34 3.07
N VAL A 350 -11.26 -14.16 3.70
CA VAL A 350 -12.35 -13.56 4.50
C VAL A 350 -13.54 -13.17 3.63
N GLU A 351 -13.33 -12.63 2.42
CA GLU A 351 -14.43 -12.26 1.51
C GLU A 351 -15.14 -13.48 0.90
N SER A 352 -14.43 -14.58 0.63
CA SER A 352 -15.07 -15.86 0.31
C SER A 352 -16.03 -16.29 1.42
N LYS A 353 -15.61 -16.22 2.70
CA LYS A 353 -16.50 -16.56 3.82
C LYS A 353 -17.66 -15.58 3.99
N LEU A 354 -17.44 -14.28 3.81
CA LEU A 354 -18.51 -13.28 3.86
C LEU A 354 -19.57 -13.51 2.77
N LEU A 355 -19.17 -14.03 1.61
CA LEU A 355 -20.09 -14.41 0.55
C LEU A 355 -20.93 -15.64 0.95
N GLU A 356 -20.30 -16.68 1.50
CA GLU A 356 -20.98 -17.89 2.03
C GLU A 356 -21.98 -17.57 3.14
N GLU A 357 -21.59 -16.72 4.10
CA GLU A 357 -22.45 -16.23 5.17
C GLU A 357 -23.65 -15.44 4.62
N ARG A 358 -23.40 -14.55 3.64
CA ARG A 358 -24.44 -13.73 3.00
C ARG A 358 -25.49 -14.58 2.27
N VAL A 359 -25.10 -15.67 1.60
CA VAL A 359 -26.04 -16.56 0.89
C VAL A 359 -26.72 -17.59 1.82
N ASN A 360 -26.55 -17.47 3.15
CA ASN A 360 -27.08 -18.40 4.16
C ASN A 360 -26.58 -19.85 4.02
N VAL A 361 -25.39 -20.09 3.45
CA VAL A 361 -24.72 -21.41 3.55
C VAL A 361 -24.27 -21.63 4.99
N ASP A 362 -23.56 -20.66 5.55
CA ASP A 362 -23.15 -20.61 6.97
C ASP A 362 -23.98 -19.52 7.67
N ARG A 363 -25.04 -19.88 8.40
CA ARG A 363 -25.94 -18.87 8.98
C ARG A 363 -25.28 -18.20 10.21
N PRO A 364 -24.99 -16.88 10.19
CA PRO A 364 -24.29 -16.23 11.29
C PRO A 364 -25.12 -16.19 12.58
N SER A 365 -24.52 -16.61 13.69
CA SER A 365 -25.15 -16.70 15.02
C SER A 365 -24.95 -15.46 15.90
N GLY A 366 -24.31 -14.41 15.37
CA GLY A 366 -23.96 -13.18 16.09
C GLY A 366 -24.52 -11.92 15.42
N PRO A 367 -24.01 -10.72 15.80
CA PRO A 367 -24.39 -9.47 15.16
C PRO A 367 -24.10 -9.49 13.66
N LEU A 368 -25.02 -8.93 12.87
CA LEU A 368 -24.88 -8.81 11.41
C LEU A 368 -24.20 -7.49 11.04
N VAL A 369 -23.54 -7.44 9.87
CA VAL A 369 -22.83 -6.24 9.39
C VAL A 369 -23.71 -4.99 9.37
N ARG A 370 -25.00 -5.09 9.06
CA ARG A 370 -25.93 -3.94 9.09
C ARG A 370 -26.02 -3.22 10.45
N SER A 371 -25.72 -3.89 11.57
CA SER A 371 -25.82 -3.27 12.90
C SER A 371 -24.74 -2.20 13.21
N ILE A 372 -23.80 -1.97 12.29
CA ILE A 372 -22.85 -0.83 12.32
C ILE A 372 -23.12 0.23 11.22
N MET A 373 -24.18 0.05 10.44
CA MET A 373 -24.69 1.01 9.46
C MET A 373 -25.88 1.80 10.02
N GLU A 374 -26.64 1.18 10.92
CA GLU A 374 -27.62 1.77 11.86
C GLU A 374 -26.93 2.55 12.98
#